data_AF-A0A1H9Z880-F1
#
_entry.id   AF-A0A1H9Z880-F1
#
_cell.length_a   1.000
_cell.length_b   1.000
_cell.length_c   1.000
_cell.angle_alpha   90.00
_cell.angle_beta   90.00
_cell.angle_gamma   90.00
#
_symmetry.space_group_name_H-M   'P 1'
#
loop_
_entity.id
_entity.type
_entity.pdbx_description
1 polymer ?
#
loop_
_entity_poly.entity_id
_entity_poly.type
_entity_poly.pdbx_seq_one_letter_code
_entity_poly.pdbx_strand_id
1 'polypeptide(L)'
;MSDRETIESRKEEWNSREPGATEEFAAIASDDVQPLTDKHLLQPVSIRLEKSLIEDFKLIASMYGIGYQPLMRQILKRFADSEKKQILREAASKMKLMRKETLREAASKMKSMGKEAAKNLRQLAAKQRKVA
;
A
#
# COMPACT_ATOMS: atom_id res chain seq x y z
N MET A 1 -13.91 -33.60 -30.57
CA MET A 1 -13.48 -32.97 -29.30
C MET A 1 -13.55 -31.48 -29.54
N SER A 2 -14.33 -30.78 -28.73
CA SER A 2 -14.93 -29.47 -29.05
C SER A 2 -13.94 -28.33 -28.85
N ASP A 3 -13.81 -27.41 -29.81
CA ASP A 3 -12.90 -26.25 -29.80
C ASP A 3 -12.96 -25.39 -28.52
N ARG A 4 -14.03 -25.51 -27.73
CA ARG A 4 -14.20 -24.84 -26.43
C ARG A 4 -13.36 -25.44 -25.31
N GLU A 5 -13.12 -26.75 -25.32
CA GLU A 5 -12.29 -27.43 -24.31
C GLU A 5 -10.82 -27.02 -24.45
N THR A 6 -10.37 -26.73 -25.68
CA THR A 6 -9.00 -26.30 -25.99
C THR A 6 -8.67 -24.90 -25.47
N ILE A 7 -9.64 -23.98 -25.40
CA ILE A 7 -9.40 -22.60 -24.95
C ILE A 7 -9.31 -22.51 -23.43
N GLU A 8 -10.16 -23.23 -22.70
CA GLU A 8 -10.16 -23.19 -21.23
C GLU A 8 -8.93 -23.91 -20.66
N SER A 9 -8.56 -25.08 -21.22
CA SER A 9 -7.33 -25.79 -20.88
C SER A 9 -6.08 -24.95 -21.15
N ARG A 10 -6.05 -24.22 -22.28
CA ARG A 10 -4.96 -23.30 -22.61
C ARG A 10 -4.83 -22.15 -21.61
N LYS A 11 -5.95 -21.67 -21.02
CA LYS A 11 -5.97 -20.51 -20.11
C LYS A 11 -5.23 -20.77 -18.79
N GLU A 12 -5.34 -21.99 -18.27
CA GLU A 12 -4.57 -22.42 -17.09
C GLU A 12 -3.07 -22.53 -17.41
N GLU A 13 -2.74 -23.04 -18.58
CA GLU A 13 -1.37 -23.18 -19.10
C GLU A 13 -0.60 -21.85 -19.12
N TRP A 14 -1.24 -20.74 -19.54
CA TRP A 14 -0.61 -19.41 -19.57
C TRP A 14 -0.38 -18.80 -18.17
N ASN A 15 -1.14 -19.21 -17.15
CA ASN A 15 -0.93 -18.78 -15.76
C ASN A 15 0.23 -19.52 -15.10
N SER A 16 0.49 -20.75 -15.51
CA SER A 16 1.62 -21.58 -15.03
C SER A 16 2.97 -21.19 -15.65
N ARG A 17 3.01 -20.23 -16.58
CA ARG A 17 4.19 -19.81 -17.37
C ARG A 17 4.80 -20.92 -18.24
N GLU A 18 4.11 -22.04 -18.48
CA GLU A 18 4.68 -23.12 -19.29
C GLU A 18 4.85 -22.76 -20.78
N PRO A 19 3.92 -22.03 -21.44
CA PRO A 19 4.12 -21.62 -22.83
C PRO A 19 5.05 -20.41 -22.92
N GLY A 20 6.23 -20.59 -23.51
CA GLY A 20 7.15 -19.51 -23.88
C GLY A 20 8.16 -19.08 -22.80
N ALA A 21 8.24 -19.80 -21.68
CA ALA A 21 9.31 -19.61 -20.68
C ALA A 21 10.56 -20.46 -20.94
N THR A 22 10.55 -21.29 -21.98
CA THR A 22 11.71 -22.09 -22.42
C THR A 22 12.79 -21.19 -23.03
N GLU A 23 14.06 -21.54 -22.85
CA GLU A 23 15.21 -20.80 -23.41
C GLU A 23 15.13 -20.60 -24.93
N GLU A 24 14.47 -21.52 -25.65
CA GLU A 24 14.22 -21.41 -27.11
C GLU A 24 13.43 -20.15 -27.51
N PHE A 25 12.63 -19.60 -26.59
CA PHE A 25 11.83 -18.39 -26.80
C PHE A 25 12.42 -17.16 -26.10
N ALA A 26 13.56 -17.31 -25.41
CA ALA A 26 14.27 -16.23 -24.74
C ALA A 26 15.37 -15.67 -25.65
N ALA A 27 15.21 -14.42 -26.10
CA ALA A 27 16.23 -13.69 -26.84
C ALA A 27 16.79 -12.55 -25.98
N ILE A 28 18.11 -12.36 -26.01
CA ILE A 28 18.76 -11.19 -25.42
C ILE A 28 18.32 -9.97 -26.24
N ALA A 29 17.72 -8.99 -25.57
CA ALA A 29 17.33 -7.74 -26.21
C ALA A 29 18.59 -7.02 -26.71
N SER A 30 18.53 -6.46 -27.93
CA SER A 30 19.62 -5.60 -28.43
C SER A 30 19.82 -4.40 -27.49
N ASP A 31 21.07 -3.98 -27.29
CA ASP A 31 21.42 -2.82 -26.48
C ASP A 31 20.75 -1.52 -26.96
N ASP A 32 20.25 -1.47 -28.19
CA ASP A 32 19.60 -0.31 -28.80
C ASP A 32 18.25 0.09 -28.16
N VAL A 33 17.64 -0.77 -27.34
CA VAL A 33 16.31 -0.51 -26.75
C VAL A 33 16.42 0.29 -25.43
N GLN A 34 17.51 0.09 -24.68
CA GLN A 34 17.76 0.73 -23.37
C GLN A 34 17.87 2.27 -23.44
N PRO A 35 18.59 2.88 -24.41
CA PRO A 35 18.76 4.32 -24.50
C PRO A 35 17.45 5.09 -24.79
N LEU A 36 16.47 4.43 -25.40
CA LEU A 36 15.17 5.02 -25.73
C LEU A 36 14.23 5.08 -24.51
N THR A 37 14.29 4.06 -23.64
CA THR A 37 13.54 4.04 -22.37
C THR A 37 14.13 5.00 -21.34
N ASP A 38 15.45 5.11 -21.29
CA ASP A 38 16.15 5.95 -20.30
C ASP A 38 15.90 7.45 -20.52
N LYS A 39 15.78 7.90 -21.79
CA LYS A 39 15.47 9.29 -22.12
C LYS A 39 14.13 9.79 -21.57
N HIS A 40 13.19 8.89 -21.30
CA HIS A 40 11.88 9.24 -20.77
C HIS A 40 11.66 8.82 -19.32
N LEU A 41 12.65 8.17 -18.68
CA LEU A 41 12.53 7.58 -17.33
C LEU A 41 11.27 6.68 -17.21
N LEU A 42 10.90 6.00 -18.30
CA LEU A 42 9.73 5.13 -18.37
C LEU A 42 10.17 3.69 -18.53
N GLN A 43 9.70 2.84 -17.61
CA GLN A 43 9.89 1.40 -17.72
C GLN A 43 8.66 0.77 -18.39
N PRO A 44 8.83 -0.02 -19.46
CA PRO A 44 7.74 -0.78 -20.04
C PRO A 44 7.26 -1.84 -19.05
N VAL A 45 5.94 -1.96 -18.89
CA VAL A 45 5.31 -2.98 -18.04
C VAL A 45 4.35 -3.81 -18.87
N SER A 46 4.44 -5.13 -18.72
CA SER A 46 3.53 -6.08 -19.35
C SER A 46 2.48 -6.51 -18.32
N ILE A 47 1.24 -6.07 -18.51
CA ILE A 47 0.10 -6.44 -17.66
C ILE A 47 -1.01 -7.05 -18.52
N ARG A 48 -1.72 -8.05 -17.98
CA ARG A 48 -2.91 -8.63 -18.63
C ARG A 48 -4.14 -7.96 -18.05
N LEU A 49 -5.06 -7.57 -18.93
CA LEU A 49 -6.34 -6.94 -18.58
C LEU A 49 -7.47 -7.62 -19.37
N GLU A 50 -8.69 -7.52 -18.87
CA GLU A 50 -9.87 -7.98 -19.59
C GLU A 50 -10.06 -7.20 -20.89
N LYS A 51 -10.53 -7.88 -21.95
CA LYS A 51 -10.72 -7.25 -23.26
C LYS A 51 -11.74 -6.12 -23.22
N SER A 52 -12.87 -6.35 -22.55
CA SER A 52 -13.92 -5.34 -22.31
C SER A 52 -13.35 -4.10 -21.64
N LEU A 53 -12.53 -4.29 -20.60
CA LEU A 53 -11.92 -3.19 -19.87
C LEU A 53 -10.97 -2.35 -20.75
N ILE A 54 -10.19 -3.00 -21.63
CA ILE A 54 -9.32 -2.30 -22.58
C ILE A 54 -10.17 -1.47 -23.57
N GLU A 55 -11.28 -2.02 -24.06
CA GLU A 55 -12.21 -1.34 -24.97
C GLU A 55 -12.85 -0.13 -24.30
N ASP A 56 -13.33 -0.27 -23.06
CA ASP A 56 -13.91 0.81 -22.28
C ASP A 56 -12.91 1.96 -22.10
N PHE A 57 -11.67 1.66 -21.73
CA PHE A 57 -10.64 2.69 -21.57
C PHE A 57 -10.25 3.35 -22.89
N LYS A 58 -10.28 2.63 -24.03
CA LYS A 58 -10.06 3.23 -25.34
C LYS A 58 -11.18 4.19 -25.71
N LEU A 59 -12.43 3.83 -25.44
CA LEU A 59 -13.59 4.70 -25.66
C LEU A 59 -13.53 5.94 -24.75
N ILE A 60 -13.20 5.77 -23.49
CA ILE A 60 -13.01 6.89 -22.56
C ILE A 60 -11.90 7.82 -23.06
N ALA A 61 -10.77 7.25 -23.47
CA ALA A 61 -9.65 8.02 -24.00
C ALA A 61 -10.04 8.85 -25.23
N SER A 62 -10.82 8.28 -26.16
CA SER A 62 -11.30 8.99 -27.34
C SER A 62 -12.23 10.16 -26.99
N MET A 63 -13.13 9.99 -26.01
CA MET A 63 -14.00 11.08 -25.54
C MET A 63 -13.21 12.24 -24.94
N TYR A 64 -12.10 11.96 -24.24
CA TYR A 64 -11.22 12.98 -23.67
C TYR A 64 -10.17 13.51 -24.66
N GLY A 65 -10.15 13.01 -25.91
CA GLY A 65 -9.16 13.41 -26.92
C GLY A 65 -7.72 13.01 -26.57
N ILE A 66 -7.53 11.97 -25.75
CA ILE A 66 -6.20 11.47 -25.35
C ILE A 66 -6.02 10.02 -25.78
N GLY A 67 -4.78 9.54 -25.81
CA GLY A 67 -4.49 8.13 -26.07
C GLY A 67 -4.79 7.24 -24.86
N TYR A 68 -5.05 5.95 -25.12
CA TYR A 68 -5.22 4.91 -24.09
C TYR A 68 -4.02 4.83 -23.13
N GLN A 69 -2.80 4.81 -23.66
CA GLN A 69 -1.59 4.73 -22.85
C GLN A 69 -1.39 5.96 -21.93
N PRO A 70 -1.54 7.22 -22.42
CA PRO A 70 -1.61 8.39 -21.56
C PRO A 70 -2.67 8.30 -20.45
N LEU A 71 -3.90 7.91 -20.80
CA LEU A 71 -4.99 7.75 -19.84
C LEU A 71 -4.63 6.72 -18.76
N MET A 72 -4.14 5.55 -19.15
CA MET A 72 -3.76 4.49 -18.21
C MET A 72 -2.67 4.95 -17.24
N ARG A 73 -1.66 5.69 -17.72
CA ARG A 73 -0.65 6.26 -16.84
C ARG A 73 -1.25 7.23 -15.82
N GLN A 74 -2.17 8.09 -16.23
CA GLN A 74 -2.84 9.02 -15.32
C GLN A 74 -3.68 8.29 -14.27
N ILE A 75 -4.41 7.25 -14.66
CA ILE A 75 -5.24 6.46 -13.75
C ILE A 75 -4.35 5.77 -12.69
N LEU A 76 -3.32 5.06 -13.13
CA LEU A 76 -2.39 4.36 -12.23
C LEU A 76 -1.69 5.34 -11.28
N LYS A 77 -1.29 6.51 -11.78
CA LYS A 77 -0.68 7.57 -10.96
C LYS A 77 -1.65 8.10 -9.91
N ARG A 78 -2.89 8.43 -10.30
CA ARG A 78 -3.93 8.93 -9.41
C ARG A 78 -4.29 7.93 -8.32
N PHE A 79 -4.38 6.65 -8.68
CA PHE A 79 -4.60 5.58 -7.72
C PHE A 79 -3.46 5.51 -6.70
N ALA A 80 -2.21 5.38 -7.15
CA ALA A 80 -1.05 5.29 -6.28
C ALA A 80 -0.90 6.50 -5.34
N ASP A 81 -1.13 7.71 -5.85
CA ASP A 81 -1.06 8.93 -5.05
C ASP A 81 -2.18 9.00 -3.99
N SER A 82 -3.36 8.45 -4.31
CA SER A 82 -4.49 8.38 -3.38
C SER A 82 -4.23 7.36 -2.26
N GLU A 83 -3.76 6.16 -2.61
CA GLU A 83 -3.39 5.11 -1.65
C GLU A 83 -2.28 5.57 -0.69
N LYS A 84 -1.23 6.21 -1.20
CA LYS A 84 -0.17 6.79 -0.36
C LYS A 84 -0.72 7.78 0.65
N LYS A 85 -1.60 8.69 0.21
CA LYS A 85 -2.23 9.67 1.11
C LYS A 85 -3.10 8.98 2.16
N GLN A 86 -3.84 7.95 1.80
CA GLN A 86 -4.66 7.19 2.74
C GLN A 86 -3.80 6.50 3.80
N ILE A 87 -2.78 5.74 3.40
CA ILE A 87 -1.85 5.06 4.30
C ILE A 87 -1.21 6.06 5.28
N LEU A 88 -0.74 7.21 4.78
CA LEU A 88 -0.14 8.26 5.63
C LEU A 88 -1.14 8.84 6.64
N ARG A 89 -2.39 9.08 6.23
CA ARG A 89 -3.44 9.56 7.13
C ARG A 89 -3.75 8.55 8.22
N GLU A 90 -3.84 7.27 7.87
CA GLU A 90 -4.07 6.19 8.83
C GLU A 90 -2.91 6.02 9.81
N ALA A 91 -1.67 6.11 9.33
CA ALA A 91 -0.50 6.07 10.21
C ALA A 91 -0.49 7.27 11.17
N ALA A 92 -0.78 8.48 10.67
CA ALA A 92 -0.84 9.69 11.48
C ALA A 92 -1.98 9.65 12.52
N SER A 93 -3.15 9.11 12.16
CA SER A 93 -4.27 8.98 13.09
C SER A 93 -3.97 7.97 14.19
N LYS A 94 -3.40 6.81 13.84
CA LYS A 94 -2.92 5.80 14.81
C LYS A 94 -1.89 6.40 15.77
N MET A 95 -0.88 7.09 15.26
CA MET A 95 0.15 7.72 16.10
C MET A 95 -0.43 8.76 17.06
N LYS A 96 -1.40 9.58 16.60
CA LYS A 96 -2.11 10.54 17.46
C LYS A 96 -2.91 9.84 18.56
N LEU A 97 -3.59 8.74 18.25
CA LEU A 97 -4.36 7.99 19.23
C LEU A 97 -3.45 7.38 20.30
N MET A 98 -2.37 6.70 19.88
CA MET A 98 -1.37 6.13 20.78
C MET A 98 -0.74 7.21 21.68
N ARG A 99 -0.43 8.39 21.13
CA ARG A 99 0.08 9.52 21.91
C ARG A 99 -0.94 10.01 22.93
N LYS A 100 -2.22 10.07 22.58
CA LYS A 100 -3.29 10.50 23.50
C LYS A 100 -3.50 9.48 24.62
N GLU A 101 -3.45 8.19 24.31
CA GLU A 101 -3.56 7.10 25.28
C GLU A 101 -2.39 7.07 26.26
N THR A 102 -1.16 7.14 25.75
CA THR A 102 0.05 7.22 26.59
C THR A 102 0.02 8.44 27.52
N LEU A 103 -0.41 9.61 27.03
CA LEU A 103 -0.58 10.80 27.87
C LEU A 103 -1.67 10.62 28.95
N ARG A 104 -2.78 9.97 28.62
CA ARG A 104 -3.85 9.66 29.58
C ARG A 104 -3.37 8.68 30.65
N GLU A 105 -2.61 7.66 30.26
CA GLU A 105 -2.06 6.68 31.18
C GLU A 105 -0.97 7.28 32.08
N ALA A 106 -0.12 8.16 31.55
CA ALA A 106 0.83 8.91 32.35
C ALA A 106 0.12 9.81 33.38
N ALA A 107 -0.95 10.50 32.98
CA ALA A 107 -1.73 11.35 33.87
C ALA A 107 -2.45 10.54 34.98
N SER A 108 -2.98 9.35 34.66
CA SER A 108 -3.61 8.48 35.66
C SER A 108 -2.58 7.93 36.66
N LYS A 109 -1.39 7.53 36.21
CA LYS A 109 -0.26 7.12 37.05
C LYS A 109 0.23 8.25 37.97
N MET A 110 0.38 9.47 37.45
CA MET A 110 0.76 10.63 38.29
C MET A 110 -0.29 10.90 39.38
N LYS A 111 -1.57 10.78 39.05
CA LYS A 111 -2.66 10.97 40.03
C LYS A 111 -2.68 9.90 41.12
N SER A 112 -2.37 8.65 40.80
CA SER A 112 -2.27 7.58 41.81
C SER A 112 -1.04 7.76 42.71
N MET A 113 0.12 8.09 42.14
CA MET A 113 1.33 8.39 42.89
C MET A 113 1.15 9.56 43.88
N GLY A 114 0.50 10.64 43.44
CA GLY A 114 0.21 11.78 44.32
C GLY A 114 -0.70 11.42 45.51
N LYS A 115 -1.71 10.57 45.28
CA LYS A 115 -2.57 10.05 46.36
C LYS A 115 -1.79 9.16 47.33
N GLU A 116 -0.89 8.33 46.82
CA GLU A 116 -0.08 7.42 47.61
C GLU A 116 0.95 8.18 48.45
N ALA A 117 1.64 9.17 47.88
CA ALA A 117 2.55 10.06 48.60
C ALA A 117 1.85 10.80 49.75
N ALA A 118 0.65 11.34 49.51
CA ALA A 118 -0.13 12.01 50.54
C ALA A 118 -0.56 11.07 51.68
N LYS A 119 -0.90 9.82 51.36
CA LYS A 119 -1.22 8.78 52.36
C LYS A 119 0.00 8.44 53.21
N ASN A 120 1.16 8.26 52.58
CA ASN A 120 2.41 7.93 53.27
C ASN A 120 2.88 9.06 54.19
N LEU A 121 2.80 10.33 53.75
CA LEU A 121 3.09 11.50 54.58
C LEU A 121 2.20 11.59 55.82
N ARG A 122 0.88 11.35 55.67
CA ARG A 122 -0.05 11.31 56.82
C ARG A 122 0.31 10.20 57.81
N GLN A 123 0.66 9.02 57.31
CA GLN A 123 1.08 7.91 58.16
C GLN A 123 2.39 8.22 58.90
N LEU A 124 3.36 8.83 58.24
CA LEU A 124 4.62 9.26 58.85
C LEU A 124 4.38 10.27 59.99
N ALA A 125 3.58 11.31 59.73
CA ALA A 125 3.24 12.33 60.72
C ALA A 125 2.48 11.76 61.93
N ALA A 126 1.55 10.83 61.69
CA ALA A 126 0.83 10.13 62.76
C ALA A 126 1.75 9.25 63.61
N LYS A 127 2.77 8.63 62.99
CA LYS A 127 3.75 7.80 63.68
C LYS A 127 4.66 8.64 64.59
N GLN A 128 5.08 9.81 64.13
CA GLN A 128 5.91 10.73 64.95
C GLN A 128 5.15 11.30 66.15
N ARG A 129 3.83 11.54 66.03
CA ARG A 129 2.98 11.96 67.15
C ARG A 129 2.72 10.89 68.22
N LYS A 130 2.99 9.62 67.95
CA LYS A 130 2.80 8.51 68.91
C LYS A 130 4.09 8.17 69.68
N VAL A 131 5.22 8.77 69.32
CA VAL A 131 6.54 8.49 69.89
C VAL A 131 7.05 9.66 70.75
N ALA A 132 6.35 10.79 70.75
CA ALA A 132 6.53 11.91 71.67
C ALA A 132 5.45 11.88 72.75
#